data_AF-A0A1C5DSG1-F1
#
_entry.id   AF-A0A1C5DSG1-F1
#
_cell.length_a   1.000
_cell.length_b   1.000
_cell.length_c   1.000
_cell.angle_alpha   90.00
_cell.angle_beta   90.00
_cell.angle_gamma   90.00
#
_symmetry.space_group_name_H-M   'P 1'
#
loop_
_entity.id
_entity.type
_entity.pdbx_description
1 polymer ?
#
loop_
_entity_poly.entity_id
_entity_poly.type
_entity_poly.pdbx_seq_one_letter_code
_entity_poly.pdbx_strand_id
1 'polypeptide(L)' 'LAREYRAAQEAGADPVLAVMRATGHGRRRSLGLIARARDAGLLTPRHARR' A
#
# COMPACT_ATOMS: atom_id res chain seq x y z
N LEU A 1 3.79 -6.07 2.99
CA LEU A 1 2.82 -5.14 2.36
C LEU A 1 2.58 -3.90 3.22
N ALA A 2 1.90 -3.97 4.38
CA ALA A 2 1.46 -2.74 5.05
C ALA A 2 2.64 -1.88 5.53
N ARG A 3 3.74 -2.52 5.97
CA ARG A 3 5.01 -1.84 6.28
C ARG A 3 5.63 -1.19 5.05
N GLU A 4 5.90 -1.93 3.98
CA GLU A 4 6.41 -1.34 2.71
C GLU A 4 5.55 -0.23 2.14
N TYR A 5 4.22 -0.40 2.19
CA TYR A 5 3.29 0.61 1.74
C TYR A 5 3.46 1.90 2.54
N ARG A 6 3.50 1.82 3.87
CA ARG A 6 3.72 2.99 4.73
C ARG A 6 5.13 3.57 4.56
N ALA A 7 6.16 2.73 4.52
CA ALA A 7 7.54 3.17 4.34
C ALA A 7 7.73 3.93 3.01
N ALA A 8 7.14 3.42 1.93
CA ALA A 8 7.13 4.12 0.65
C ALA A 8 6.31 5.42 0.69
N GLN A 9 5.17 5.42 1.38
CA GLN A 9 4.35 6.60 1.56
C GLN A 9 5.09 7.71 2.34
N GLU A 10 5.76 7.38 3.44
CA GLU A 10 6.58 8.32 4.23
C GLU A 10 7.81 8.79 3.45
N ALA A 11 8.39 7.94 2.62
CA ALA A 11 9.52 8.29 1.75
C ALA A 11 9.11 9.06 0.48
N GLY A 12 7.82 9.34 0.27
CA GLY A 12 7.32 9.99 -0.95
C GLY A 12 7.45 9.15 -2.23
N ALA A 13 7.68 7.85 -2.11
CA ALA A 13 7.78 6.89 -3.21
C ALA A 13 6.41 6.27 -3.56
N ASP A 14 6.29 5.61 -4.72
CA ASP A 14 5.04 4.92 -5.09
C ASP A 14 4.80 3.69 -4.18
N PRO A 15 3.78 3.74 -3.30
CA PRO A 15 3.52 2.66 -2.35
C PRO A 15 2.91 1.43 -3.01
N VAL A 16 2.28 1.56 -4.19
CA VAL A 16 1.80 0.40 -4.96
C VAL A 16 2.99 -0.34 -5.55
N LEU A 17 3.98 0.39 -6.09
CA LEU A 17 5.20 -0.20 -6.62
C LEU A 17 6.01 -0.91 -5.53
N ALA A 18 6.10 -0.32 -4.33
CA ALA A 18 6.76 -0.96 -3.18
C ALA A 18 6.09 -2.28 -2.80
N VAL A 19 4.75 -2.34 -2.81
CA VAL A 19 3.99 -3.58 -2.57
C VAL A 19 4.20 -4.60 -3.67
N MET A 20 4.24 -4.17 -4.94
CA MET A 20 4.55 -5.06 -6.06
C MET A 20 5.93 -5.68 -5.89
N ARG A 21 6.96 -4.87 -5.56
CA ARG A 21 8.33 -5.35 -5.32
C ARG A 21 8.41 -6.31 -4.15
N ALA A 22 7.77 -6.01 -3.03
CA ALA A 22 7.82 -6.83 -1.83
C ALA A 22 6.99 -8.12 -1.90
N THR A 23 5.99 -8.19 -2.78
CA THR A 23 5.10 -9.35 -2.87
C THR A 23 5.24 -10.14 -4.18
N GLY A 24 5.99 -9.63 -5.16
CA GLY A 24 6.14 -10.26 -6.48
C GLY A 24 4.86 -10.24 -7.33
N HIS A 25 3.81 -9.55 -6.88
CA HIS A 25 2.52 -9.54 -7.55
C HIS A 25 2.40 -8.42 -8.58
N GLY A 26 1.68 -8.70 -9.66
CA GLY A 26 1.24 -7.67 -10.60
C GLY A 26 0.35 -6.61 -9.94
N ARG A 27 0.21 -5.46 -10.62
CA ARG A 27 -0.49 -4.28 -10.10
C ARG A 27 -1.91 -4.57 -9.60
N ARG A 28 -2.72 -5.34 -10.34
CA ARG A 28 -4.11 -5.66 -9.97
C ARG A 28 -4.19 -6.40 -8.64
N ARG A 29 -3.37 -7.43 -8.44
CA ARG A 29 -3.36 -8.23 -7.21
C ARG A 29 -2.82 -7.42 -6.02
N SER A 30 -1.80 -6.58 -6.25
CA SER A 30 -1.27 -5.65 -5.25
C SER A 30 -2.32 -4.64 -4.77
N LEU A 31 -3.09 -4.04 -5.68
CA LEU A 31 -4.19 -3.13 -5.31
C LEU A 31 -5.28 -3.84 -4.50
N GLY A 32 -5.61 -5.08 -4.83
CA GLY A 32 -6.55 -5.88 -4.04
C GLY A 32 -6.05 -6.18 -2.62
N LEU A 33 -4.76 -6.47 -2.46
CA LEU A 33 -4.16 -6.66 -1.14
C LEU A 33 -4.17 -5.35 -0.32
N ILE A 34 -3.86 -4.22 -0.96
CA ILE A 34 -3.93 -2.89 -0.33
C ILE A 34 -5.37 -2.57 0.10
N ALA A 35 -6.37 -2.85 -0.74
CA ALA A 35 -7.78 -2.65 -0.41
C ALA A 35 -8.18 -3.48 0.82
N ARG A 36 -7.89 -4.79 0.83
CA ARG A 36 -8.12 -5.64 2.01
C ARG A 36 -7.41 -5.14 3.27
N ALA A 37 -6.18 -4.63 3.12
CA ALA A 37 -5.44 -4.07 4.25
C ALA A 37 -6.07 -2.76 4.77
N ARG A 38 -6.71 -1.97 3.91
CA ARG A 38 -7.51 -0.81 4.36
C ARG A 38 -8.78 -1.25 5.06
N ASP A 39 -9.49 -2.22 4.51
CA ASP A 39 -10.72 -2.76 5.12
C ASP A 39 -10.45 -3.36 6.51
N ALA A 40 -9.27 -3.96 6.70
CA ALA A 40 -8.81 -4.49 7.98
C ALA A 40 -8.25 -3.41 8.95
N GLY A 41 -8.27 -2.12 8.58
CA GLY A 41 -7.72 -1.03 9.41
C GLY A 41 -6.19 -0.99 9.51
N LEU A 42 -5.48 -1.78 8.68
CA LEU A 42 -4.02 -1.87 8.69
C LEU A 42 -3.35 -0.76 7.87
N LEU A 43 -4.10 -0.02 7.05
CA LEU A 43 -3.59 1.09 6.26
C LEU A 43 -4.46 2.33 6.48
N THR A 44 -3.82 3.49 6.54
CA THR A 44 -4.52 4.76 6.61
C THR A 44 -5.30 5.00 5.31
N PRO A 45 -6.53 5.55 5.38
CA PRO A 45 -7.28 5.97 4.20
C PRO A 45 -6.45 6.93 3.36
N ARG A 46 -6.60 6.88 2.03
CA ARG A 46 -5.78 7.68 1.09
C ARG A 46 -5.94 9.19 1.25
N HIS A 47 -6.85 9.64 2.11
CA HIS A 47 -7.10 11.05 2.39
C HIS A 47 -7.02 11.27 3.89
N ALA A 48 -5.80 11.45 4.40
CA ALA A 48 -5.62 12.37 5.51
C ALA A 48 -5.98 13.74 4.94
N ARG A 49 -7.23 14.15 5.15
CA ARG A 49 -7.76 15.48 4.84
C ARG A 49 -6.83 16.45 5.58
N ARG A 50 -5.93 17.07 4.84
CA ARG A 50 -5.10 18.19 5.29
C ARG A 50 -5.91 19.47 5.13
#